data_AF-A0A4R6M9I0-F1
#
_entry.id   AF-A0A4R6M9I0-F1
#
_cell.length_a   1.000
_cell.length_b   1.000
_cell.length_c   1.000
_cell.angle_alpha   90.00
_cell.angle_beta   90.00
_cell.angle_gamma   90.00
#
_symmetry.space_group_name_H-M   'P 1'
#
loop_
_entity.id
_entity.type
_entity.pdbx_description
1 polymer ?
#
loop_
_entity_poly.entity_id
_entity_poly.type
_entity_poly.pdbx_seq_one_letter_code
_entity_poly.pdbx_strand_id
1 'polypeptide(L)'
;MQFSFGQNLVRKEILGQIFEQSTTVDGVNIINTTSHVAKVSGGNGAFSIAVKEGDVLVFSAFSMDSLKYMITAEDLNLEKLIIKMKANKIELKEVIINTQITAENLGIVPHGQKTYTPAERKLATAGDFKPISLLGLLGGSMPLDPVINKISGRTKRLKELVAVERKEMNIEQLGNLFEDAYFIDYLKIPSEYVLGFKFYFVESQDIGVLLLEKNKSKITPLMAELALKYKEIIASEIK
;
A
#
# COMPACT_ATOMS: atom_id res chain seq x y z
N MET A 1 25.40 -70.99 3.27
CA MET A 1 24.19 -70.69 2.47
C MET A 1 23.61 -69.39 2.99
N GLN A 2 23.65 -68.35 2.16
CA GLN A 2 23.10 -67.04 2.49
C GLN A 2 21.67 -67.01 1.96
N PHE A 3 20.68 -67.08 2.85
CA PHE A 3 19.28 -66.92 2.48
C PHE A 3 19.02 -65.43 2.29
N SER A 4 18.97 -64.99 1.02
CA SER A 4 18.47 -63.66 0.67
C SER A 4 16.95 -63.72 0.59
N PHE A 5 16.27 -63.16 1.59
CA PHE A 5 14.83 -62.90 1.51
C PHE A 5 14.62 -61.61 0.71
N GLY A 6 14.43 -61.74 -0.60
CA GLY A 6 13.89 -60.67 -1.43
C GLY A 6 12.39 -60.55 -1.17
N GLN A 7 11.96 -59.71 -0.23
CA GLN A 7 10.55 -59.32 -0.19
C GLN A 7 10.25 -58.49 -1.43
N ASN A 8 9.63 -59.10 -2.44
CA ASN A 8 8.92 -58.36 -3.47
C ASN A 8 7.74 -57.67 -2.79
N LEU A 9 7.98 -56.47 -2.23
CA LEU A 9 6.95 -55.57 -1.72
C LEU A 9 6.14 -55.07 -2.91
N VAL A 10 5.18 -55.90 -3.36
CA VAL A 10 4.23 -55.53 -4.40
C VAL A 10 3.44 -54.33 -3.89
N ARG A 11 3.58 -53.20 -4.59
CA ARG A 11 2.79 -52.00 -4.28
C ARG A 11 1.34 -52.27 -4.65
N LYS A 12 0.43 -51.95 -3.74
CA LYS A 12 -1.03 -52.07 -3.96
C LYS A 12 -1.56 -50.71 -4.40
N GLU A 13 -2.40 -50.69 -5.42
CA GLU A 13 -3.12 -49.49 -5.80
C GLU A 13 -4.26 -49.24 -4.79
N ILE A 14 -4.24 -48.08 -4.15
CA ILE A 14 -5.27 -47.64 -3.22
C ILE A 14 -6.12 -46.54 -3.86
N LEU A 15 -7.41 -46.56 -3.55
CA LEU A 15 -8.34 -45.49 -3.89
C LEU A 15 -8.50 -44.56 -2.71
N GLY A 16 -8.60 -43.26 -2.97
CA GLY A 16 -8.83 -42.28 -1.93
C GLY A 16 -9.63 -41.09 -2.40
N GLN A 17 -10.05 -40.27 -1.44
CA GLN A 17 -10.83 -39.07 -1.67
C GLN A 17 -10.39 -37.95 -0.73
N ILE A 18 -10.26 -36.75 -1.28
CA ILE A 18 -9.73 -35.57 -0.58
C ILE A 18 -10.85 -34.58 -0.27
N PHE A 19 -10.88 -34.14 0.97
CA PHE A 19 -11.85 -33.18 1.49
C PHE A 19 -11.16 -31.99 2.14
N GLU A 20 -11.77 -30.83 2.00
CA GLU A 20 -11.56 -29.68 2.86
C GLU A 20 -12.81 -29.54 3.74
N GLN A 21 -12.67 -29.82 5.04
CA GLN A 21 -13.78 -29.86 5.99
C GLN A 21 -14.91 -30.81 5.53
N SER A 22 -15.91 -30.29 4.80
CA SER A 22 -17.08 -31.01 4.28
C SER A 22 -17.20 -30.97 2.75
N THR A 23 -16.29 -30.32 2.04
CA THR A 23 -16.33 -30.13 0.58
C THR A 23 -15.22 -30.95 -0.08
N THR A 24 -15.48 -31.54 -1.24
CA THR A 24 -14.46 -32.26 -2.02
C THR A 24 -13.54 -31.29 -2.75
N VAL A 25 -12.25 -31.63 -2.86
CA VAL A 25 -11.24 -30.77 -3.48
C VAL A 25 -10.59 -31.46 -4.66
N ASP A 26 -10.68 -30.80 -5.82
CA ASP A 26 -10.10 -31.28 -7.08
C ASP A 26 -8.73 -30.64 -7.33
N GLY A 27 -7.89 -31.28 -8.16
CA GLY A 27 -6.62 -30.70 -8.59
C GLY A 27 -5.51 -30.72 -7.52
N VAL A 28 -5.57 -31.64 -6.56
CA VAL A 28 -4.54 -31.82 -5.53
C VAL A 28 -3.42 -32.69 -6.06
N ASN A 29 -2.17 -32.22 -5.95
CA ASN A 29 -0.98 -32.99 -6.27
C ASN A 29 -0.65 -33.97 -5.14
N ILE A 30 -0.48 -35.25 -5.49
CA ILE A 30 -0.24 -36.37 -4.58
C ILE A 30 1.07 -37.02 -4.98
N ILE A 31 2.07 -36.93 -4.11
CA ILE A 31 3.42 -37.42 -4.38
C ILE A 31 3.78 -38.48 -3.35
N ASN A 32 4.13 -39.68 -3.80
CA ASN A 32 4.76 -40.67 -2.93
C ASN A 32 6.26 -40.39 -2.86
N THR A 33 6.77 -40.05 -1.67
CA THR A 33 8.18 -39.67 -1.50
C THR A 33 9.14 -40.84 -1.64
N THR A 34 8.67 -42.08 -1.45
CA THR A 34 9.50 -43.29 -1.54
C THR A 34 9.62 -43.78 -2.98
N SER A 35 8.53 -43.72 -3.75
CA SER A 35 8.51 -44.19 -5.15
C SER A 35 8.69 -43.07 -6.17
N HIS A 36 8.66 -41.81 -5.74
CA HIS A 36 8.68 -40.60 -6.58
C HIS A 36 7.54 -40.53 -7.61
N VAL A 37 6.51 -41.35 -7.46
CA VAL A 37 5.32 -41.30 -8.31
C VAL A 37 4.44 -40.14 -7.87
N ALA A 38 4.04 -39.32 -8.85
CA ALA A 38 3.11 -38.22 -8.66
C ALA A 38 1.82 -38.47 -9.44
N LYS A 39 0.67 -38.20 -8.82
CA LYS A 39 -0.64 -38.13 -9.47
C LYS A 39 -1.40 -36.89 -9.01
N VAL A 40 -2.42 -36.51 -9.78
CA VAL A 40 -3.32 -35.40 -9.44
C VAL A 40 -4.71 -35.96 -9.15
N SER A 41 -5.40 -35.42 -8.15
CA SER A 41 -6.79 -35.79 -7.88
C SER A 41 -7.72 -35.34 -9.02
N GLY A 42 -8.64 -36.22 -9.41
CA GLY A 42 -9.67 -35.93 -10.41
C GLY A 42 -10.89 -35.23 -9.79
N GLY A 43 -12.01 -35.25 -10.51
CA GLY A 43 -13.28 -34.70 -10.03
C GLY A 43 -13.79 -35.38 -8.75
N ASN A 44 -14.48 -34.64 -7.90
CA ASN A 44 -14.91 -35.05 -6.55
C ASN A 44 -13.74 -35.42 -5.61
N GLY A 45 -12.54 -34.95 -5.87
CA GLY A 45 -11.33 -35.18 -5.09
C GLY A 45 -10.85 -36.63 -5.06
N ALA A 46 -11.29 -37.46 -6.01
CA ALA A 46 -10.92 -38.87 -6.08
C ALA A 46 -9.49 -39.05 -6.61
N PHE A 47 -8.74 -40.01 -6.05
CA PHE A 47 -7.41 -40.36 -6.53
C PHE A 47 -7.14 -41.87 -6.42
N SER A 48 -6.16 -42.33 -7.20
CA SER A 48 -5.69 -43.71 -7.18
C SER A 48 -4.17 -43.74 -7.28
N ILE A 49 -3.47 -44.32 -6.30
CA ILE A 49 -1.99 -44.34 -6.29
C ILE A 49 -1.45 -45.66 -5.74
N ALA A 50 -0.36 -46.16 -6.34
CA ALA A 50 0.31 -47.38 -5.89
C ALA A 50 1.21 -47.10 -4.69
N VAL A 51 0.96 -47.77 -3.56
CA VAL A 51 1.68 -47.58 -2.29
C VAL A 51 2.01 -48.92 -1.64
N LYS A 52 2.95 -48.89 -0.71
CA LYS A 52 3.21 -49.98 0.24
C LYS A 52 3.14 -49.46 1.68
N GLU A 53 3.04 -50.37 2.63
CA GLU A 53 3.14 -50.03 4.04
C GLU A 53 4.45 -49.27 4.32
N GLY A 54 4.35 -48.19 5.09
CA GLY A 54 5.46 -47.31 5.43
C GLY A 54 5.81 -46.24 4.38
N ASP A 55 5.14 -46.23 3.21
CA ASP A 55 5.30 -45.11 2.26
C ASP A 55 4.67 -43.82 2.81
N VAL A 56 5.25 -42.68 2.43
CA VAL A 56 4.72 -41.36 2.79
C VAL A 56 4.18 -40.68 1.54
N LEU A 57 2.91 -40.28 1.61
CA LEU A 57 2.23 -39.48 0.61
C LEU A 57 2.23 -38.00 1.04
N VAL A 58 2.56 -37.13 0.10
CA VAL A 58 2.53 -35.67 0.26
C VAL A 58 1.43 -35.11 -0.62
N PHE A 59 0.47 -34.43 0.00
CA PHE A 59 -0.65 -33.77 -0.65
C PHE A 59 -0.40 -32.26 -0.68
N SER A 60 -0.53 -31.63 -1.84
CA SER A 60 -0.33 -30.18 -2.02
C SER A 60 -1.25 -29.62 -3.09
N ALA A 61 -1.83 -28.45 -2.85
CA ALA A 61 -2.73 -27.77 -3.77
C ALA A 61 -2.59 -26.25 -3.64
N PHE A 62 -3.12 -25.52 -4.63
CA PHE A 62 -3.16 -24.05 -4.57
C PHE A 62 -4.03 -23.59 -3.40
N SER A 63 -3.54 -22.64 -2.60
CA SER A 63 -4.23 -22.14 -1.40
C SER A 63 -4.57 -23.20 -0.35
N MET A 64 -3.77 -24.26 -0.20
CA MET A 64 -3.92 -25.28 0.85
C MET A 64 -2.61 -25.60 1.55
N ASP A 65 -2.69 -26.02 2.80
CA ASP A 65 -1.55 -26.52 3.55
C ASP A 65 -1.11 -27.89 3.03
N SER A 66 0.20 -28.08 2.87
CA SER A 66 0.75 -29.37 2.49
C SER A 66 0.56 -30.39 3.62
N LEU A 67 0.00 -31.55 3.31
CA LEU A 67 -0.22 -32.63 4.27
C LEU A 67 0.70 -33.81 3.94
N LYS A 68 1.37 -34.36 4.98
CA LYS A 68 2.13 -35.61 4.88
C LYS A 68 1.35 -36.72 5.57
N TYR A 69 1.14 -37.83 4.89
CA TYR A 69 0.41 -38.99 5.39
C TYR A 69 1.24 -40.25 5.22
N MET A 70 1.41 -41.02 6.30
CA MET A 70 2.12 -42.30 6.27
C MET A 70 1.13 -43.43 6.09
N ILE A 71 1.37 -44.31 5.12
CA ILE A 71 0.52 -45.47 4.83
C ILE A 71 0.76 -46.57 5.85
N THR A 72 -0.30 -47.01 6.51
CA THR A 72 -0.30 -48.14 7.45
C THR A 72 -0.84 -49.41 6.80
N ALA A 73 -0.63 -50.57 7.44
CA ALA A 73 -1.20 -51.85 6.96
C ALA A 73 -2.74 -51.83 6.91
N GLU A 74 -3.38 -51.06 7.79
CA GLU A 74 -4.84 -50.91 7.83
C GLU A 74 -5.34 -50.14 6.60
N ASP A 75 -4.63 -49.10 6.18
CA ASP A 75 -4.98 -48.29 4.99
C ASP A 75 -4.96 -49.11 3.70
N LEU A 76 -4.09 -50.12 3.61
CA LEU A 76 -4.05 -51.02 2.47
C LEU A 76 -5.28 -51.92 2.38
N ASN A 77 -6.01 -52.12 3.49
CA ASN A 77 -7.22 -52.94 3.55
C ASN A 77 -8.51 -52.12 3.46
N LEU A 78 -8.43 -50.79 3.52
CA LEU A 78 -9.57 -49.92 3.32
C LEU A 78 -10.01 -49.91 1.85
N GLU A 79 -11.33 -49.83 1.63
CA GLU A 79 -11.89 -49.64 0.29
C GLU A 79 -11.58 -48.24 -0.26
N LYS A 80 -11.54 -47.23 0.63
CA LYS A 80 -11.25 -45.84 0.27
C LYS A 80 -10.56 -45.09 1.41
N LEU A 81 -9.42 -44.47 1.11
CA LEU A 81 -8.69 -43.60 2.03
C LEU A 81 -9.26 -42.18 2.03
N ILE A 82 -9.67 -41.66 3.19
CA ILE A 82 -10.21 -40.29 3.32
C ILE A 82 -9.12 -39.36 3.84
N ILE A 83 -8.77 -38.34 3.05
CA ILE A 83 -7.77 -37.34 3.39
C ILE A 83 -8.45 -35.99 3.64
N LYS A 84 -8.13 -35.34 4.76
CA LYS A 84 -8.66 -34.00 5.11
C LYS A 84 -7.54 -32.96 5.06
N MET A 85 -7.64 -32.03 4.13
CA MET A 85 -6.72 -30.89 3.99
C MET A 85 -7.34 -29.63 4.60
N LYS A 86 -6.49 -28.64 4.89
CA LYS A 86 -6.90 -27.32 5.38
C LYS A 86 -6.56 -26.27 4.33
N ALA A 87 -7.47 -25.34 4.04
CA ALA A 87 -7.13 -24.18 3.24
C ALA A 87 -6.09 -23.31 3.96
N ASN A 88 -5.13 -22.84 3.18
CA ASN A 88 -4.16 -21.85 3.57
C ASN A 88 -4.42 -20.58 2.76
N LYS A 89 -4.83 -19.52 3.46
CA LYS A 89 -4.98 -18.20 2.88
C LYS A 89 -3.60 -17.58 2.77
N ILE A 90 -2.93 -17.78 1.63
CA ILE A 90 -1.73 -17.03 1.31
C ILE A 90 -2.17 -15.58 1.10
N GLU A 91 -1.94 -14.73 2.10
CA GLU A 91 -2.06 -13.28 1.94
C GLU A 91 -0.88 -12.82 1.07
N LEU A 92 -1.17 -12.48 -0.18
CA LEU A 92 -0.18 -11.88 -1.07
C LEU A 92 0.28 -10.57 -0.41
N LYS A 93 1.59 -10.46 -0.12
CA LYS A 93 2.17 -9.18 0.27
C LYS A 93 1.99 -8.21 -0.89
N GLU A 94 1.24 -7.15 -0.64
CA GLU A 94 1.05 -6.04 -1.57
C GLU A 94 2.43 -5.50 -1.99
N VAL A 95 2.67 -5.43 -3.30
CA VAL A 95 3.86 -4.79 -3.85
C VAL A 95 3.61 -3.28 -3.78
N ILE A 96 4.28 -2.61 -2.85
CA ILE A 96 4.26 -1.16 -2.76
C ILE A 96 5.13 -0.63 -3.91
N ILE A 97 4.50 -0.24 -5.02
CA ILE A 97 5.17 0.50 -6.08
C ILE A 97 5.32 1.94 -5.58
N ASN A 98 6.48 2.25 -4.98
CA ASN A 98 6.83 3.64 -4.65
C ASN A 98 7.13 4.38 -5.97
N THR A 99 6.13 5.07 -6.53
CA THR A 99 6.24 5.88 -7.75
C THR A 99 7.02 7.19 -7.54
N GLN A 100 7.44 7.48 -6.31
CA GLN A 100 8.21 8.68 -5.97
C GLN A 100 9.71 8.37 -6.02
N ILE A 101 10.30 8.50 -7.21
CA ILE A 101 11.76 8.41 -7.41
C ILE A 101 12.39 9.70 -6.87
N THR A 102 12.82 9.67 -5.62
CA THR A 102 13.58 10.76 -4.99
C THR A 102 15.02 10.33 -4.73
N ALA A 103 15.97 11.27 -4.71
CA ALA A 103 17.36 10.98 -4.38
C ALA A 103 17.51 10.29 -3.01
N GLU A 104 16.60 10.58 -2.09
CA GLU A 104 16.50 9.94 -0.78
C GLU A 104 16.02 8.48 -0.89
N ASN A 105 14.93 8.20 -1.62
CA ASN A 105 14.44 6.83 -1.86
C ASN A 105 15.43 5.97 -2.67
N LEU A 106 16.30 6.61 -3.45
CA LEU A 106 17.39 5.97 -4.20
C LEU A 106 18.68 5.78 -3.38
N GLY A 107 18.72 6.24 -2.13
CA GLY A 107 19.91 6.14 -1.27
C GLY A 107 21.09 7.02 -1.68
N ILE A 108 20.86 8.01 -2.55
CA ILE A 108 21.90 8.97 -2.99
C ILE A 108 22.19 9.98 -1.87
N VAL A 109 21.19 10.31 -1.06
CA VAL A 109 21.30 11.23 0.08
C VAL A 109 20.73 10.60 1.37
N PRO A 110 21.22 11.00 2.57
CA PRO A 110 20.67 10.52 3.84
C PRO A 110 19.19 10.85 4.01
N HIS A 111 18.48 9.98 4.72
CA HIS A 111 17.07 10.18 5.03
C HIS A 111 16.81 11.34 6.00
N GLY A 112 15.68 12.02 5.82
CA GLY A 112 15.22 13.09 6.71
C GLY A 112 15.89 14.44 6.48
N GLN A 113 16.53 14.66 5.34
CA GLN A 113 17.05 15.97 4.98
C GLN A 113 15.90 16.95 4.72
N LYS A 114 16.00 18.17 5.26
CA LYS A 114 15.02 19.23 4.99
C LYS A 114 15.03 19.60 3.49
N THR A 115 13.92 19.35 2.82
CA THR A 115 13.70 19.78 1.45
C THR A 115 13.00 21.14 1.43
N TYR A 116 13.32 21.94 0.42
CA TYR A 116 12.73 23.26 0.23
C TYR A 116 12.12 23.33 -1.16
N THR A 117 10.93 23.90 -1.24
CA THR A 117 10.33 24.27 -2.52
C THR A 117 11.15 25.38 -3.21
N PRO A 118 10.98 25.59 -4.52
CA PRO A 118 11.61 26.71 -5.22
C PRO A 118 11.42 28.08 -4.55
N ALA A 119 10.23 28.44 -4.05
CA ALA A 119 10.05 29.73 -3.37
C ALA A 119 10.67 29.74 -1.98
N GLU A 120 10.57 28.64 -1.22
CA GLU A 120 11.19 28.55 0.11
C GLU A 120 12.72 28.67 0.04
N ARG A 121 13.33 28.07 -0.99
CA ARG A 121 14.77 28.19 -1.26
C ARG A 121 15.16 29.64 -1.53
N LYS A 122 14.39 30.36 -2.36
CA LYS A 122 14.60 31.79 -2.64
C LYS A 122 14.46 32.65 -1.38
N LEU A 123 13.49 32.36 -0.52
CA LEU A 123 13.32 33.05 0.75
C LEU A 123 14.49 32.79 1.70
N ALA A 124 14.96 31.54 1.79
CA ALA A 124 16.10 31.19 2.62
C ALA A 124 17.40 31.89 2.17
N THR A 125 17.64 31.98 0.86
CA THR A 125 18.81 32.70 0.30
C THR A 125 18.70 34.21 0.45
N ALA A 126 17.49 34.78 0.54
CA ALA A 126 17.31 36.23 0.70
C ALA A 126 17.86 36.77 2.02
N GLY A 127 18.12 35.89 3.01
CA GLY A 127 18.71 36.21 4.30
C GLY A 127 17.78 37.04 5.18
N ASP A 128 17.30 36.47 6.30
CA ASP A 128 16.56 37.25 7.28
C ASP A 128 17.50 38.27 7.95
N PHE A 129 17.07 39.53 7.99
CA PHE A 129 17.73 40.60 8.72
C PHE A 129 17.76 40.26 10.22
N LYS A 130 18.93 39.87 10.76
CA LYS A 130 19.11 39.60 12.19
C LYS A 130 19.45 40.90 12.94
N PRO A 131 18.99 41.16 14.16
CA PRO A 131 19.38 42.37 14.91
C PRO A 131 20.90 42.54 15.10
N ILE A 132 21.65 41.43 15.19
CA ILE A 132 23.12 41.40 15.20
C ILE A 132 23.71 41.99 13.90
N SER A 133 22.97 41.90 12.79
CA SER A 133 23.38 42.53 11.53
C SER A 133 23.43 44.06 11.64
N LEU A 134 22.59 44.64 12.49
CA LEU A 134 22.65 46.06 12.80
C LEU A 134 23.99 46.41 13.46
N LEU A 135 24.48 45.60 14.40
CA LEU A 135 25.78 45.73 15.10
C LEU A 135 27.01 45.70 14.17
N GLY A 136 26.96 44.95 13.06
CA GLY A 136 28.03 45.00 12.04
C GLY A 136 27.97 46.24 11.15
N LEU A 137 26.82 46.93 11.06
CA LEU A 137 26.63 48.15 10.28
C LEU A 137 27.37 49.35 10.90
N LEU A 138 27.32 49.49 12.23
CA LEU A 138 28.09 50.50 12.98
C LEU A 138 29.57 50.14 13.17
N GLY A 139 29.95 48.89 12.94
CA GLY A 139 31.35 48.43 12.88
C GLY A 139 31.97 48.41 11.48
N GLY A 140 31.23 48.78 10.43
CA GLY A 140 31.72 48.82 9.04
C GLY A 140 32.01 47.46 8.38
N SER A 141 31.58 46.35 8.96
CA SER A 141 32.04 45.00 8.61
C SER A 141 30.99 44.12 7.90
N MET A 142 29.94 44.71 7.31
CA MET A 142 28.80 43.93 6.77
C MET A 142 28.47 44.18 5.29
N PRO A 143 28.15 43.13 4.50
CA PRO A 143 27.52 43.29 3.18
C PRO A 143 26.11 43.88 3.29
N LEU A 144 25.82 44.89 2.46
CA LEU A 144 24.61 45.74 2.54
C LEU A 144 23.30 45.04 2.11
N ASP A 145 23.38 43.86 1.50
CA ASP A 145 22.25 43.15 0.89
C ASP A 145 21.04 42.88 1.82
N PRO A 146 21.20 42.47 3.10
CA PRO A 146 20.06 42.19 3.98
C PRO A 146 19.29 43.46 4.38
N VAL A 147 19.97 44.61 4.46
CA VAL A 147 19.36 45.90 4.79
C VAL A 147 18.54 46.41 3.61
N ILE A 148 19.13 46.35 2.41
CA ILE A 148 18.48 46.74 1.14
C ILE A 148 17.26 45.84 0.86
N ASN A 149 17.35 44.54 1.17
CA ASN A 149 16.23 43.59 1.00
C ASN A 149 15.03 43.88 1.92
N LYS A 150 15.27 44.35 3.15
CA LYS A 150 14.21 44.74 4.09
C LYS A 150 13.55 46.06 3.69
N ILE A 151 14.33 47.01 3.17
CA ILE A 151 13.83 48.33 2.71
C ILE A 151 13.06 48.20 1.39
N SER A 152 13.49 47.33 0.47
CA SER A 152 12.85 47.14 -0.84
C SER A 152 11.56 46.30 -0.82
N GLY A 153 11.18 45.71 0.32
CA GLY A 153 10.01 44.83 0.41
C GLY A 153 10.16 43.47 -0.26
N ARG A 154 11.35 43.15 -0.80
CA ARG A 154 11.65 41.88 -1.49
C ARG A 154 11.40 40.67 -0.60
N THR A 155 11.82 40.72 0.67
CA THR A 155 11.59 39.63 1.64
C THR A 155 10.10 39.44 1.94
N LYS A 156 9.32 40.53 1.98
CA LYS A 156 7.85 40.45 2.18
C LYS A 156 7.19 39.73 1.00
N ARG A 157 7.53 40.11 -0.23
CA ARG A 157 7.04 39.45 -1.45
C ARG A 157 7.44 37.97 -1.50
N LEU A 158 8.66 37.61 -1.12
CA LEU A 158 9.10 36.20 -1.09
C LEU A 158 8.32 35.37 -0.07
N LYS A 159 7.97 35.93 1.10
CA LYS A 159 7.10 35.25 2.08
C LYS A 159 5.70 35.02 1.53
N GLU A 160 5.13 36.00 0.84
CA GLU A 160 3.83 35.86 0.16
C GLU A 160 3.88 34.78 -0.93
N LEU A 161 4.94 34.72 -1.73
CA LEU A 161 5.12 33.67 -2.74
C LEU A 161 5.20 32.26 -2.13
N VAL A 162 5.90 32.10 -1.00
CA VAL A 162 5.94 30.83 -0.27
C VAL A 162 4.55 30.42 0.22
N ALA A 163 3.76 31.38 0.72
CA ALA A 163 2.39 31.10 1.15
C ALA A 163 1.49 30.67 -0.02
N VAL A 164 1.64 31.30 -1.19
CA VAL A 164 0.90 30.92 -2.41
C VAL A 164 1.31 29.52 -2.89
N GLU A 165 2.60 29.25 -3.01
CA GLU A 165 3.11 27.94 -3.46
C GLU A 165 2.62 26.81 -2.53
N ARG A 166 2.61 27.05 -1.22
CA ARG A 166 2.06 26.10 -0.24
C ARG A 166 0.57 25.82 -0.47
N LYS A 167 -0.22 26.84 -0.80
CA LYS A 167 -1.65 26.67 -1.09
C LYS A 167 -1.86 25.88 -2.38
N GLU A 168 -1.09 26.15 -3.43
CA GLU A 168 -1.14 25.40 -4.68
C GLU A 168 -0.81 23.91 -4.45
N MET A 169 0.24 23.61 -3.68
CA MET A 169 0.58 22.24 -3.29
C MET A 169 -0.53 21.57 -2.50
N ASN A 170 -1.19 22.28 -1.58
CA ASN A 170 -2.31 21.74 -0.81
C ASN A 170 -3.51 21.40 -1.73
N ILE A 171 -3.79 22.22 -2.74
CA ILE A 171 -4.85 21.96 -3.72
C ILE A 171 -4.53 20.71 -4.55
N GLU A 172 -3.29 20.56 -4.99
CA GLU A 172 -2.84 19.37 -5.72
C GLU A 172 -2.96 18.10 -4.84
N GLN A 173 -2.48 18.17 -3.60
CA GLN A 173 -2.62 17.08 -2.63
C GLN A 173 -4.07 16.72 -2.36
N LEU A 174 -4.97 17.70 -2.28
CA LEU A 174 -6.39 17.47 -2.12
C LEU A 174 -6.99 16.74 -3.31
N GLY A 175 -6.61 17.11 -4.55
CA GLY A 175 -7.02 16.40 -5.77
C GLY A 175 -6.49 14.97 -5.86
N ASN A 176 -5.31 14.71 -5.30
CA ASN A 176 -4.76 13.35 -5.19
C ASN A 176 -5.48 12.49 -4.12
N LEU A 177 -6.08 13.12 -3.11
CA LEU A 177 -6.79 12.42 -2.03
C LEU A 177 -8.26 12.18 -2.33
N PHE A 178 -8.90 13.09 -3.06
CA PHE A 178 -10.32 13.06 -3.40
C PHE A 178 -10.51 13.29 -4.90
N GLU A 179 -11.13 12.33 -5.57
CA GLU A 179 -11.50 12.46 -6.98
C GLU A 179 -12.56 13.54 -7.17
N ASP A 180 -12.60 14.16 -8.35
CA ASP A 180 -13.59 15.19 -8.67
C ASP A 180 -15.04 14.70 -8.49
N ALA A 181 -15.29 13.41 -8.73
CA ALA A 181 -16.58 12.75 -8.48
C ALA A 181 -17.03 12.89 -7.02
N TYR A 182 -16.12 12.89 -6.03
CA TYR A 182 -16.48 13.09 -4.63
C TYR A 182 -17.10 14.49 -4.40
N PHE A 183 -16.54 15.53 -5.00
CA PHE A 183 -17.06 16.89 -4.86
C PHE A 183 -18.40 17.06 -5.56
N ILE A 184 -18.58 16.42 -6.71
CA ILE A 184 -19.81 16.51 -7.51
C ILE A 184 -20.93 15.67 -6.90
N ASP A 185 -20.66 14.39 -6.63
CA ASP A 185 -21.70 13.44 -6.26
C ASP A 185 -22.03 13.49 -4.78
N TYR A 186 -21.03 13.70 -3.91
CA TYR A 186 -21.23 13.69 -2.46
C TYR A 186 -21.46 15.10 -1.91
N LEU A 187 -20.60 16.06 -2.23
CA LEU A 187 -20.74 17.44 -1.75
C LEU A 187 -21.80 18.24 -2.55
N LYS A 188 -22.23 17.71 -3.70
CA LYS A 188 -23.21 18.34 -4.60
C LYS A 188 -22.74 19.71 -5.10
N ILE A 189 -21.45 19.83 -5.40
CA ILE A 189 -20.86 21.04 -5.98
C ILE A 189 -20.88 20.89 -7.51
N PRO A 190 -21.41 21.85 -8.28
CA PRO A 190 -21.40 21.76 -9.73
C PRO A 190 -19.97 21.67 -10.26
N SER A 191 -19.76 20.91 -11.34
CA SER A 191 -18.43 20.60 -11.88
C SER A 191 -17.57 21.85 -12.15
N GLU A 192 -18.18 22.91 -12.67
CA GLU A 192 -17.53 24.19 -12.96
C GLU A 192 -16.98 24.92 -11.71
N TYR A 193 -17.55 24.63 -10.53
CA TYR A 193 -17.17 25.24 -9.26
C TYR A 193 -16.28 24.33 -8.41
N VAL A 194 -15.95 23.10 -8.85
CA VAL A 194 -15.11 22.17 -8.08
C VAL A 194 -13.73 22.76 -7.81
N LEU A 195 -13.09 23.33 -8.84
CA LEU A 195 -11.79 23.97 -8.67
C LEU A 195 -11.88 25.17 -7.71
N GLY A 196 -12.89 26.02 -7.88
CA GLY A 196 -13.15 27.16 -7.00
C GLY A 196 -13.37 26.74 -5.54
N PHE A 197 -14.07 25.63 -5.31
CA PHE A 197 -14.23 25.07 -3.97
C PHE A 197 -12.90 24.59 -3.38
N LYS A 198 -12.05 23.91 -4.15
CA LYS A 198 -10.72 23.49 -3.69
C LYS A 198 -9.88 24.69 -3.21
N PHE A 199 -9.92 25.79 -3.98
CA PHE A 199 -9.29 27.06 -3.57
C PHE A 199 -9.92 27.61 -2.27
N TYR A 200 -11.24 27.71 -2.20
CA TYR A 200 -11.96 28.21 -1.03
C TYR A 200 -11.65 27.39 0.23
N PHE A 201 -11.59 26.06 0.11
CA PHE A 201 -11.31 25.14 1.20
C PHE A 201 -9.90 25.34 1.76
N VAL A 202 -8.89 25.41 0.88
CA VAL A 202 -7.49 25.62 1.25
C VAL A 202 -7.23 27.03 1.80
N GLU A 203 -7.98 28.04 1.34
CA GLU A 203 -7.89 29.40 1.87
C GLU A 203 -8.51 29.54 3.26
N SER A 204 -9.60 28.81 3.51
CA SER A 204 -10.39 28.93 4.73
C SER A 204 -9.78 28.22 5.94
N GLN A 205 -8.94 27.20 5.72
CA GLN A 205 -8.37 26.38 6.80
C GLN A 205 -6.91 25.98 6.54
N ASP A 206 -6.10 25.98 7.59
CA ASP A 206 -4.75 25.40 7.52
C ASP A 206 -4.83 23.87 7.64
N ILE A 207 -4.97 23.21 6.48
CA ILE A 207 -5.08 21.76 6.36
C ILE A 207 -3.76 21.09 5.96
N GLY A 208 -2.64 21.84 5.90
CA GLY A 208 -1.38 21.32 5.37
C GLY A 208 -0.91 20.06 6.09
N VAL A 209 -1.01 20.03 7.43
CA VAL A 209 -0.64 18.85 8.23
C VAL A 209 -1.57 17.67 7.95
N LEU A 210 -2.88 17.90 7.80
CA LEU A 210 -3.87 16.85 7.56
C LEU A 210 -3.70 16.20 6.18
N LEU A 211 -3.33 17.00 5.17
CA LEU A 211 -3.03 16.54 3.82
C LEU A 211 -1.75 15.70 3.79
N LEU A 212 -0.71 16.09 4.54
CA LEU A 212 0.52 15.31 4.70
C LEU A 212 0.28 13.97 5.40
N GLU A 213 -0.58 13.94 6.44
CA GLU A 213 -1.02 12.71 7.10
C GLU A 213 -1.93 11.84 6.23
N LYS A 214 -2.41 12.35 5.08
CA LYS A 214 -3.39 11.72 4.20
C LYS A 214 -4.67 11.28 4.94
N ASN A 215 -5.04 11.98 6.00
CA ASN A 215 -6.11 11.56 6.91
C ASN A 215 -7.49 12.02 6.41
N LYS A 216 -8.10 11.21 5.52
CA LYS A 216 -9.41 11.52 4.91
C LYS A 216 -10.52 11.73 5.94
N SER A 217 -10.51 10.98 7.05
CA SER A 217 -11.56 11.03 8.08
C SER A 217 -11.63 12.38 8.79
N LYS A 218 -10.48 13.07 8.97
CA LYS A 218 -10.44 14.41 9.57
C LYS A 218 -10.80 15.52 8.57
N ILE A 219 -10.44 15.35 7.30
CA ILE A 219 -10.67 16.36 6.25
C ILE A 219 -12.13 16.37 5.79
N THR A 220 -12.76 15.20 5.70
CA THR A 220 -14.15 15.02 5.25
C THR A 220 -15.18 15.90 5.97
N PRO A 221 -15.25 15.94 7.32
CA PRO A 221 -16.22 16.78 8.02
C PRO A 221 -15.99 18.28 7.79
N LEU A 222 -14.73 18.72 7.70
CA LEU A 222 -14.37 20.11 7.43
C LEU A 222 -14.81 20.53 6.02
N MET A 223 -14.59 19.65 5.03
CA MET A 223 -15.07 19.88 3.66
C MET A 223 -16.60 19.93 3.61
N ALA A 224 -17.29 19.06 4.33
CA ALA A 224 -18.76 19.05 4.36
C ALA A 224 -19.33 20.36 4.91
N GLU A 225 -18.76 20.88 6.01
CA GLU A 225 -19.18 22.17 6.59
C GLU A 225 -18.94 23.33 5.61
N LEU A 226 -17.75 23.40 5.00
CA LEU A 226 -17.41 24.48 4.08
C LEU A 226 -18.12 24.37 2.73
N ALA A 227 -18.47 23.16 2.27
CA ALA A 227 -19.25 22.96 1.06
C ALA A 227 -20.65 23.56 1.19
N LEU A 228 -21.27 23.51 2.38
CA LEU A 228 -22.56 24.15 2.61
C LEU A 228 -22.46 25.67 2.43
N LYS A 229 -21.48 26.30 3.08
CA LYS A 229 -21.23 27.75 2.97
C LYS A 229 -20.89 28.15 1.53
N TYR A 230 -20.09 27.35 0.83
CA TYR A 230 -19.71 27.65 -0.55
C TYR A 230 -20.90 27.57 -1.51
N LYS A 231 -21.84 26.64 -1.30
CA LYS A 231 -23.08 26.57 -2.08
C LYS A 231 -23.97 27.79 -1.87
N GLU A 232 -23.99 28.37 -0.67
CA GLU A 232 -24.70 29.63 -0.41
C GLU A 232 -24.07 30.80 -1.18
N ILE A 233 -22.73 30.85 -1.24
CA ILE A 233 -21.99 31.86 -2.02
C ILE A 233 -22.35 31.75 -3.50
N ILE A 234 -22.25 30.55 -4.09
CA ILE A 234 -22.60 30.32 -5.50
C ILE A 234 -24.07 30.72 -5.78
N ALA A 235 -25.00 30.36 -4.90
CA ALA A 235 -26.41 30.70 -5.05
C ALA A 235 -26.68 32.22 -5.00
N SER A 236 -25.82 32.99 -4.31
CA SER A 236 -25.91 34.45 -4.26
C SER A 236 -25.33 35.14 -5.50
N GLU A 237 -24.38 34.52 -6.20
CA GLU A 237 -23.75 35.07 -7.41
C GLU A 237 -24.59 34.85 -8.68
N ILE A 238 -25.44 33.82 -8.69
CA ILE A 238 -26.32 33.48 -9.82
C ILE A 238 -27.61 34.34 -9.83
N LYS A 239 -27.82 35.16 -8.80
CA LYS A 239 -29.04 35.96 -8.57
C LYS A 239 -28.91 37.38 -9.09
#